data_AF-A0A6H9H6P2-F1
#
_entry.id   AF-A0A6H9H6P2-F1
#
_cell.length_a   1.000
_cell.length_b   1.000
_cell.length_c   1.000
_cell.angle_alpha   90.00
_cell.angle_beta   90.00
_cell.angle_gamma   90.00
#
_symmetry.space_group_name_H-M   'P 1'
#
loop_
_entity.id
_entity.type
_entity.pdbx_description
1 polymer ?
#
loop_
_entity_poly.entity_id
_entity_poly.type
_entity_poly.pdbx_seq_one_letter_code
_entity_poly.pdbx_strand_id
1 'polypeptide(L)' 'MKEKIINYFKDIVKEMKKVSWPTKEQLRDYTKIVILTMLLMSLFVYIVDKGFSEILKVIF' A
#
# COMPACT_ATOMS: atom_id res chain seq x y z
N MET A 1 -28.24 18.46 -22.04
CA MET A 1 -27.22 18.33 -20.97
C MET A 1 -27.27 16.98 -20.25
N LYS A 2 -28.44 16.50 -19.79
CA LYS A 2 -28.60 15.20 -19.11
C LYS A 2 -28.06 14.00 -19.92
N GLU A 3 -28.29 13.98 -21.23
CA GLU A 3 -27.82 12.89 -22.12
C GLU A 3 -26.29 12.81 -22.24
N LYS A 4 -25.58 13.94 -22.23
CA LYS A 4 -24.10 13.95 -22.26
C LYS A 4 -23.51 13.30 -21.00
N ILE A 5 -24.12 13.57 -19.84
CA ILE A 5 -23.68 13.00 -18.56
C ILE A 5 -23.93 11.48 -18.54
N ILE A 6 -25.10 11.03 -18.99
CA ILE A 6 -25.43 9.60 -19.05
C ILE A 6 -24.47 8.84 -19.98
N ASN A 7 -24.14 9.41 -21.14
CA ASN A 7 -23.18 8.82 -22.07
C ASN A 7 -21.76 8.79 -21.46
N TYR A 8 -21.34 9.86 -20.77
CA TYR A 8 -20.04 9.90 -20.09
C TYR A 8 -19.88 8.80 -19.03
N PHE A 9 -20.90 8.56 -18.20
CA PHE A 9 -20.87 7.44 -17.25
C PHE A 9 -20.87 6.07 -17.94
N LYS A 10 -21.61 5.93 -19.06
CA LYS A 10 -21.58 4.71 -19.88
C LYS A 10 -20.18 4.42 -20.42
N ASP A 11 -19.48 5.44 -20.89
CA ASP A 11 -18.13 5.31 -21.41
C ASP A 11 -17.13 4.97 -20.29
N ILE A 12 -17.24 5.60 -19.11
CA ILE A 12 -16.44 5.25 -17.92
C ILE A 12 -16.63 3.78 -17.55
N VAL A 13 -17.88 3.30 -17.48
CA VAL A 13 -18.15 1.88 -17.15
C VAL A 13 -17.57 0.95 -18.22
N LYS A 14 -17.56 1.37 -19.49
CA LYS A 14 -16.98 0.60 -20.59
C LYS A 14 -15.46 0.50 -20.49
N GLU A 15 -14.78 1.58 -20.10
CA GLU A 15 -13.32 1.57 -19.85
C GLU A 15 -12.97 0.82 -18.55
N MET A 16 -13.76 0.98 -17.49
CA MET A 16 -13.58 0.23 -16.23
C MET A 16 -13.68 -1.29 -16.41
N LYS A 17 -14.44 -1.76 -17.42
CA LYS A 17 -14.49 -3.19 -17.78
C LYS A 17 -13.23 -3.68 -18.48
N LYS A 18 -12.40 -2.80 -19.04
CA LYS A 18 -11.09 -3.16 -19.63
C LYS A 18 -9.99 -3.23 -18.57
N VAL A 19 -10.25 -2.75 -17.35
CA VAL A 19 -9.30 -2.83 -16.25
C VAL A 19 -9.19 -4.28 -15.79
N SER A 20 -8.01 -4.84 -15.95
CA SER A 20 -7.66 -6.17 -15.45
C SER A 20 -7.47 -6.11 -13.93
N TRP A 21 -8.55 -6.32 -13.19
CA TRP A 21 -8.46 -6.46 -11.74
C TRP A 21 -7.69 -7.72 -11.35
N PRO A 22 -6.80 -7.64 -10.35
CA PRO A 22 -6.06 -8.80 -9.88
C PRO A 22 -7.00 -9.85 -9.30
N THR A 23 -6.60 -11.12 -9.39
CA THR A 23 -7.36 -12.20 -8.74
C THR A 23 -7.28 -12.06 -7.22
N LYS A 24 -8.26 -12.62 -6.49
CA LYS A 24 -8.28 -12.58 -5.01
C LYS A 24 -7.00 -13.15 -4.39
N GLU A 25 -6.37 -14.10 -5.07
CA GLU A 25 -5.10 -14.71 -4.66
C GLU A 25 -3.92 -13.75 -4.80
N GLN A 26 -3.78 -13.09 -5.95
CA GLN A 26 -2.75 -12.06 -6.17
C GLN A 26 -2.87 -10.93 -5.15
N LEU A 27 -4.10 -10.49 -4.85
CA LEU A 27 -4.32 -9.44 -3.85
C LEU A 27 -3.80 -9.87 -2.48
N ARG A 28 -4.08 -11.11 -2.07
CA ARG A 28 -3.61 -11.66 -0.80
C ARG A 28 -2.09 -11.75 -0.73
N ASP A 29 -1.45 -12.14 -1.82
CA ASP A 29 0.01 -12.25 -1.88
C ASP A 29 0.68 -10.88 -1.83
N TYR A 30 0.15 -9.88 -2.53
CA TYR A 30 0.63 -8.50 -2.41
C TYR A 30 0.49 -7.99 -0.98
N THR A 31 -0.65 -8.22 -0.31
CA THR A 31 -0.82 -7.82 1.09
C THR A 31 0.17 -8.52 2.02
N LYS A 32 0.44 -9.81 1.84
CA LYS A 32 1.44 -10.54 2.63
C LYS A 32 2.84 -9.92 2.48
N ILE A 33 3.25 -9.62 1.25
CA ILE A 33 4.57 -9.03 0.97
C ILE A 33 4.70 -7.66 1.63
N VAL A 34 3.65 -6.83 1.54
CA VAL A 34 3.62 -5.52 2.19
C VAL A 34 3.75 -5.65 3.70
N ILE A 35 2.96 -6.53 4.33
CA ILE A 35 3.03 -6.75 5.78
C ILE A 35 4.42 -7.21 6.21
N LEU A 36 5.02 -8.15 5.47
CA LEU A 36 6.38 -8.64 5.77
C LEU A 36 7.42 -7.50 5.69
N THR A 37 7.36 -6.70 4.62
CA THR A 37 8.26 -5.56 4.44
C THR A 37 8.10 -4.52 5.54
N MET A 38 6.86 -4.21 5.92
CA MET A 38 6.57 -3.27 7.00
C MET A 38 7.08 -3.78 8.36
N LEU A 39 6.91 -5.07 8.66
CA LEU A 39 7.42 -5.67 9.89
C LEU A 39 8.96 -5.60 9.96
N LEU A 40 9.65 -5.93 8.87
CA LEU A 40 11.10 -5.85 8.80
C LEU A 40 11.60 -4.41 9.00
N MET A 41 10.99 -3.44 8.32
CA MET A 41 11.32 -2.03 8.48
C MET A 41 11.05 -1.53 9.91
N SER A 42 9.91 -1.90 10.49
CA SER A 42 9.57 -1.52 11.86
C SER A 42 10.57 -2.08 12.87
N LEU A 43 10.98 -3.35 12.71
CA LEU A 43 11.98 -3.96 13.57
C LEU A 43 13.35 -3.29 13.43
N PHE A 44 13.75 -2.98 12.19
CA PHE A 44 15.00 -2.27 11.92
C PHE A 44 15.04 -0.90 12.60
N VAL A 45 14.00 -0.08 12.40
CA VAL A 45 13.88 1.24 13.03
C VAL A 45 13.90 1.11 14.55
N TYR A 46 13.18 0.14 15.12
CA TYR A 46 13.19 -0.10 16.57
C TYR A 46 14.58 -0.39 17.13
N ILE A 47 15.37 -1.22 16.44
CA ILE A 47 16.75 -1.55 16.84
C ILE A 47 17.61 -0.29 16.78
N VAL A 48 17.48 0.47 15.70
CA VAL A 48 18.25 1.71 15.49
C VAL A 48 17.91 2.73 16.57
N ASP A 49 16.63 3.00 16.83
CA ASP A 49 16.18 3.96 17.85
C ASP A 49 16.67 3.56 19.25
N LYS A 50 16.59 2.27 19.60
CA LYS A 50 17.16 1.77 20.85
C LYS A 50 18.68 1.90 20.90
N GLY A 51 19.37 1.56 19.82
CA GLY A 51 20.82 1.69 19.72
C GLY A 51 21.27 3.13 19.94
N PHE A 52 20.64 4.09 19.24
CA PHE A 52 20.90 5.51 19.45
C PHE A 52 20.55 5.99 20.86
N SER A 53 19.42 5.55 21.42
CA SER A 53 19.02 5.92 22.78
C SER A 53 20.01 5.45 23.84
N GLU A 54 20.51 4.21 23.74
CA GLU A 54 21.50 3.69 24.68
C GLU A 54 22.88 4.35 24.48
N ILE A 55 23.31 4.60 23.24
CA ILE A 55 24.55 5.35 22.97
C ILE A 55 24.50 6.74 23.58
N LEU A 56 23.38 7.46 23.41
CA LEU A 56 23.21 8.79 23.97
C LEU A 56 23.23 8.79 25.50
N LYS A 57 22.63 7.80 26.17
CA LYS A 57 22.70 7.63 27.64
C LYS A 57 24.10 7.29 28.17
N VAL A 58 24.95 6.69 27.34
CA VAL A 58 26.33 6.38 27.74
C VAL A 58 27.22 7.62 27.59
N ILE A 59 26.91 8.50 26.64
CA ILE A 59 27.69 9.71 26.35
C ILE A 59 27.26 10.90 27.23
N PHE A 60 25.97 11.03 27.56
CA PHE A 60 25.40 12.05 28.46
C PHE A 60 25.06 11.47 29.82
#